data_AF-A0A3B6LUP2-F1
#
_entry.id   AF-A0A3B6LUP2-F1
#
_cell.length_a   1.000
_cell.length_b   1.000
_cell.length_c   1.000
_cell.angle_alpha   90.00
_cell.angle_beta   90.00
_cell.angle_gamma   90.00
#
_symmetry.space_group_name_H-M   'P 1'
#
loop_
_entity.id
_entity.type
_entity.pdbx_description
1 polymer ?
#
loop_
_entity_poly.entity_id
_entity_poly.type
_entity_poly.pdbx_seq_one_letter_code
_entity_poly.pdbx_strand_id
1 'polypeptide(L)'
;MAPSTRRANAILVVVMLLAAAMAALAADVLVAEAAAEVSCGDAVSALIPCGSFLVGAVAGAPSESCCRGAQGLRRTAGTPGARRALCRCLEQSGPSFGVLPDRARQLPALCKLGISIPVSPHTDCDKIQ
;
A
#
# COMPACT_ATOMS: atom_id res chain seq x y z
N MET A 1 -55.71 25.89 -18.52
CA MET A 1 -54.28 25.73 -18.83
C MET A 1 -53.54 25.22 -17.59
N ALA A 2 -52.99 23.99 -17.60
CA ALA A 2 -52.00 23.57 -16.60
C ALA A 2 -51.07 22.46 -17.12
N PRO A 3 -49.96 22.80 -17.81
CA PRO A 3 -48.93 21.82 -18.12
C PRO A 3 -47.51 22.32 -17.77
N SER A 4 -47.20 22.59 -16.49
CA SER A 4 -45.82 22.99 -16.10
C SER A 4 -45.23 22.21 -14.92
N THR A 5 -46.05 21.56 -14.08
CA THR A 5 -45.57 20.87 -12.87
C THR A 5 -45.04 19.47 -13.13
N ARG A 6 -45.57 18.76 -14.15
CA ARG A 6 -45.10 17.40 -14.51
C ARG A 6 -43.68 17.39 -15.11
N ARG A 7 -43.32 18.42 -15.86
CA ARG A 7 -41.98 18.54 -16.49
C ARG A 7 -40.92 18.90 -15.46
N ALA A 8 -41.24 19.82 -14.54
CA ALA A 8 -40.35 20.18 -13.44
C ALA A 8 -40.10 18.99 -12.48
N ASN A 9 -41.14 18.23 -12.13
CA ASN A 9 -40.99 17.01 -11.32
C ASN A 9 -40.20 15.91 -12.05
N ALA A 10 -40.41 15.72 -13.35
CA ALA A 10 -39.63 14.75 -14.12
C ALA A 10 -38.14 15.15 -14.21
N ILE A 11 -37.84 16.44 -14.40
CA ILE A 11 -36.46 16.95 -14.41
C ILE A 11 -35.82 16.78 -13.02
N LEU A 12 -36.53 17.13 -11.94
CA LEU A 12 -36.06 16.91 -10.57
C LEU A 12 -35.78 15.43 -10.28
N VAL A 13 -36.67 14.53 -10.71
CA VAL A 13 -36.49 13.08 -10.55
C VAL A 13 -35.28 12.57 -11.35
N VAL A 14 -35.09 13.03 -12.58
CA VAL A 14 -33.93 12.64 -13.41
C VAL A 14 -32.62 13.17 -12.81
N VAL A 15 -32.59 14.41 -12.30
CA VAL A 15 -31.41 14.97 -11.63
C VAL A 15 -31.09 14.20 -10.34
N MET A 16 -32.10 13.83 -9.55
CA MET A 16 -31.92 13.01 -8.35
C MET A 16 -31.41 11.60 -8.68
N LEU A 17 -31.91 10.97 -9.75
CA LEU A 17 -31.45 9.64 -10.21
C LEU A 17 -30.02 9.68 -10.74
N LEU A 18 -29.64 10.73 -11.46
CA LEU A 18 -28.27 10.95 -11.93
C LEU A 18 -27.31 11.23 -10.76
N ALA A 19 -27.74 12.01 -9.77
CA ALA A 19 -26.96 12.24 -8.55
C ALA A 19 -26.78 10.96 -7.72
N ALA A 20 -27.82 10.13 -7.60
CA ALA A 20 -27.75 8.84 -6.91
C ALA A 20 -26.86 7.83 -7.66
N ALA A 21 -26.90 7.80 -9.00
CA ALA A 21 -26.02 6.96 -9.82
C ALA A 21 -24.55 7.39 -9.72
N MET A 22 -24.27 8.70 -9.68
CA MET A 22 -22.92 9.23 -9.45
C MET A 22 -22.41 8.94 -8.03
N ALA A 23 -23.30 8.96 -7.03
CA ALA A 23 -22.96 8.59 -5.65
C ALA A 23 -22.71 7.07 -5.49
N ALA A 24 -23.39 6.22 -6.28
CA ALA A 24 -23.19 4.77 -6.28
C ALA A 24 -21.86 4.33 -6.92
N LEU A 25 -21.25 5.16 -7.77
CA LEU A 25 -19.93 4.93 -8.37
C LEU A 25 -18.76 5.33 -7.45
N ALA A 26 -19.05 5.93 -6.28
CA ALA A 26 -18.04 6.27 -5.27
C ALA A 26 -17.96 5.23 -4.13
N ALA A 27 -18.67 4.11 -4.26
CA ALA A 27 -18.73 3.05 -3.25
C ALA A 27 -17.89 1.82 -3.67
N ASP A 28 -16.70 2.04 -4.24
CA ASP A 28 -15.65 1.03 -4.13
C ASP A 28 -15.04 1.14 -2.73
N VAL A 29 -15.35 0.12 -1.94
CA VAL A 29 -15.03 -0.02 -0.53
C VAL A 29 -13.51 -0.04 -0.35
N LEU A 30 -12.92 1.14 -0.16
CA LEU A 30 -11.67 1.25 0.59
C LEU A 30 -12.05 1.04 2.06
N VAL A 31 -11.84 -0.19 2.53
CA VAL A 31 -11.72 -0.47 3.96
C VAL A 31 -10.49 0.29 4.46
N ALA A 32 -10.66 1.58 4.73
CA ALA A 32 -9.72 2.35 5.52
C ALA A 32 -10.03 2.00 6.98
N GLU A 33 -9.50 0.86 7.44
CA GLU A 33 -9.30 0.69 8.88
C GLU A 33 -8.48 1.88 9.35
N ALA A 34 -9.06 2.69 10.24
CA ALA A 34 -8.39 3.80 10.89
C ALA A 34 -7.30 3.29 11.85
N ALA A 35 -6.28 2.63 11.31
CA ALA A 35 -4.96 2.51 11.89
C ALA A 35 -4.13 3.64 11.31
N ALA A 36 -3.21 4.24 12.07
CA ALA A 36 -2.26 5.22 11.56
C ALA A 36 -1.78 4.80 10.16
N GLU A 37 -2.17 5.53 9.12
CA GLU A 37 -1.97 5.08 7.74
C GLU A 37 -0.48 4.83 7.52
N VAL A 38 -0.12 3.56 7.36
CA VAL A 38 1.19 3.24 6.83
C VAL A 38 1.19 3.69 5.38
N SER A 39 1.73 4.88 5.13
CA SER A 39 1.87 5.41 3.78
C SER A 39 2.79 4.49 2.97
N CYS A 40 2.24 3.90 1.91
CA CYS A 40 3.02 3.07 1.00
C CYS A 40 4.13 3.87 0.31
N GLY A 41 3.87 5.16 0.04
CA GLY A 41 4.87 6.08 -0.51
C GLY A 41 6.05 6.28 0.45
N ASP A 42 5.79 6.46 1.74
CA ASP A 42 6.84 6.59 2.76
C ASP A 42 7.63 5.28 2.90
N ALA A 43 6.92 4.14 2.81
CA ALA A 43 7.54 2.84 2.86
C ALA A 43 8.52 2.58 1.71
N VAL A 44 8.08 2.88 0.48
CA VAL A 44 8.92 2.79 -0.71
C VAL A 44 10.08 3.78 -0.63
N SER A 45 9.82 5.01 -0.20
CA SER A 45 10.83 6.06 -0.06
C SER A 45 11.95 5.67 0.92
N ALA A 46 11.59 5.02 2.03
CA ALA A 46 12.56 4.52 3.00
C ALA A 46 13.46 3.40 2.44
N LEU A 47 13.00 2.69 1.40
CA LEU A 47 13.75 1.60 0.75
C LEU A 47 14.51 2.03 -0.52
N ILE A 48 14.35 3.27 -1.00
CA ILE A 48 15.17 3.83 -2.11
C ILE A 48 16.67 3.54 -1.93
N PRO A 49 17.32 3.79 -0.77
CA PRO A 49 18.74 3.49 -0.60
C PRO A 49 19.09 1.99 -0.69
N CYS A 50 18.10 1.10 -0.61
CA CYS A 50 18.27 -0.34 -0.79
C CYS A 50 18.18 -0.79 -2.24
N GLY A 51 17.80 0.10 -3.18
CA GLY A 51 17.48 -0.26 -4.56
C GLY A 51 18.53 -1.14 -5.23
N SER A 52 19.81 -0.74 -5.18
CA SER A 52 20.91 -1.51 -5.80
C SER A 52 21.07 -2.92 -5.24
N PHE A 53 20.80 -3.12 -3.95
CA PHE A 53 20.80 -4.43 -3.33
C PHE A 53 19.56 -5.24 -3.71
N LEU A 54 18.38 -4.61 -3.66
CA LEU A 54 17.09 -5.24 -3.93
C LEU A 54 16.97 -5.74 -5.37
N VAL A 55 17.55 -5.03 -6.34
CA VAL A 55 17.58 -5.44 -7.76
C VAL A 55 18.79 -6.32 -8.12
N GLY A 56 19.65 -6.65 -7.14
CA GLY A 56 20.80 -7.52 -7.34
C GLY A 56 22.00 -6.89 -8.07
N ALA A 57 22.05 -5.56 -8.19
CA ALA A 57 23.19 -4.85 -8.79
C ALA A 57 24.46 -4.93 -7.91
N VAL A 58 24.32 -5.19 -6.61
CA VAL A 58 25.44 -5.47 -5.71
C VAL A 58 25.35 -6.90 -5.17
N ALA A 59 26.49 -7.59 -5.16
CA ALA A 59 26.57 -8.97 -4.66
C ALA A 59 26.52 -9.04 -3.13
N GLY A 60 27.13 -8.05 -2.45
CA GLY A 60 27.34 -8.03 -1.00
C GLY A 60 26.15 -7.56 -0.17
N ALA A 61 26.45 -7.20 1.09
CA ALA A 61 25.46 -6.71 2.04
C ALA A 61 24.87 -5.34 1.63
N PRO A 62 23.64 -5.02 2.05
CA PRO A 62 23.06 -3.68 1.90
C PRO A 62 23.95 -2.63 2.57
N SER A 63 23.90 -1.40 2.05
CA SER A 63 24.58 -0.26 2.66
C SER A 63 24.01 0.08 4.04
N GLU A 64 24.78 0.80 4.85
CA GLU A 64 24.26 1.31 6.12
C GLU A 64 23.05 2.24 5.94
N SER A 65 23.04 3.06 4.87
CA SER A 65 21.91 3.93 4.57
C SER A 65 20.65 3.14 4.24
N CYS A 66 20.80 2.03 3.50
CA CYS A 66 19.71 1.09 3.27
C CYS A 66 19.19 0.53 4.60
N CYS A 67 20.06 0.02 5.47
CA CYS A 67 19.61 -0.53 6.74
C CYS A 67 18.97 0.50 7.66
N ARG A 68 19.46 1.75 7.69
CA ARG A 68 18.81 2.85 8.43
C ARG A 68 17.41 3.14 7.88
N GLY A 69 17.24 3.20 6.56
CA GLY A 69 15.94 3.37 5.91
C GLY A 69 14.97 2.24 6.24
N ALA A 70 15.41 0.99 6.08
CA ALA A 70 14.63 -0.20 6.41
C ALA A 70 14.26 -0.29 7.91
N GLN A 71 15.14 0.15 8.81
CA GLN A 71 14.82 0.25 10.24
C GLN A 71 13.78 1.34 10.52
N GLY A 72 13.74 2.40 9.72
CA GLY A 72 12.69 3.43 9.77
C GLY A 72 11.28 2.84 9.63
N LEU A 73 11.11 1.81 8.80
CA LEU A 73 9.84 1.10 8.62
C LEU A 73 9.34 0.41 9.89
N ARG A 74 10.23 0.07 10.84
CA ARG A 74 9.79 -0.50 12.12
C ARG A 74 8.90 0.46 12.91
N ARG A 75 9.11 1.77 12.74
CA ARG A 75 8.31 2.80 13.43
C ARG A 75 6.87 2.83 12.91
N THR A 76 6.67 2.48 11.65
CA THR A 76 5.33 2.40 11.05
C THR A 76 4.70 1.02 11.27
N ALA A 77 5.50 -0.05 11.41
CA ALA A 77 5.06 -1.44 11.61
C ALA A 77 4.82 -1.85 13.09
N GLY A 78 4.32 -0.93 13.92
CA GLY A 78 4.15 -1.15 15.37
C GLY A 78 3.01 -2.11 15.75
N THR A 79 2.03 -2.29 14.87
CA THR A 79 0.85 -3.15 15.09
C THR A 79 0.74 -4.24 14.01
N PRO A 80 0.02 -5.34 14.27
CA PRO A 80 -0.29 -6.35 13.26
C PRO A 80 -0.87 -5.74 11.99
N GLY A 81 -1.91 -4.89 12.10
CA GLY A 81 -2.56 -4.26 10.95
C GLY A 81 -1.59 -3.42 10.12
N ALA A 82 -0.72 -2.64 10.78
CA ALA A 82 0.29 -1.84 10.12
C ALA A 82 1.33 -2.70 9.37
N ARG A 83 1.72 -3.85 9.94
CA ARG A 83 2.62 -4.81 9.27
C ARG A 83 1.97 -5.44 8.04
N ARG A 84 0.68 -5.79 8.10
CA ARG A 84 -0.07 -6.30 6.94
C ARG A 84 -0.18 -5.26 5.84
N ALA A 85 -0.49 -4.01 6.20
CA ALA A 85 -0.55 -2.91 5.25
C ALA A 85 0.80 -2.69 4.55
N LEU A 86 1.89 -2.65 5.32
CA LEU A 86 3.25 -2.54 4.79
C LEU A 86 3.60 -3.71 3.86
N CYS A 87 3.26 -4.95 4.25
CA CYS A 87 3.50 -6.14 3.43
C CYS A 87 2.80 -6.03 2.08
N ARG A 88 1.49 -5.75 2.08
CA ARG A 88 0.70 -5.62 0.85
C ARG A 88 1.22 -4.50 -0.06
N CYS A 89 1.61 -3.37 0.52
CA CYS A 89 2.23 -2.26 -0.21
C CYS A 89 3.51 -2.71 -0.95
N LEU A 90 4.43 -3.36 -0.23
CA LEU A 90 5.72 -3.77 -0.79
C LEU A 90 5.57 -4.93 -1.79
N GLU A 91 4.61 -5.82 -1.56
CA GLU A 91 4.26 -6.90 -2.49
C GLU A 91 3.75 -6.34 -3.83
N GLN A 92 2.86 -5.35 -3.80
CA GLN A 92 2.31 -4.73 -5.01
C GLN A 92 3.34 -3.84 -5.73
N SER A 93 4.18 -3.14 -4.97
CA SER A 93 5.11 -2.15 -5.53
C SER A 93 6.43 -2.77 -6.01
N GLY A 94 6.95 -3.76 -5.28
CA GLY A 94 8.27 -4.35 -5.52
C GLY A 94 8.51 -4.82 -6.96
N PRO A 95 7.59 -5.56 -7.60
CA PRO A 95 7.75 -6.02 -8.98
C PRO A 95 7.95 -4.89 -9.98
N SER A 96 7.22 -3.77 -9.81
CA SER A 96 7.34 -2.58 -10.66
C SER A 96 8.72 -1.91 -10.58
N PHE A 97 9.45 -2.13 -9.49
CA PHE A 97 10.82 -1.64 -9.29
C PHE A 97 11.89 -2.69 -9.64
N GLY A 98 11.50 -3.88 -10.13
CA GLY A 98 12.45 -4.97 -10.42
C GLY A 98 13.07 -5.60 -9.16
N VAL A 99 12.41 -5.50 -8.01
CA VAL A 99 12.90 -6.08 -6.77
C VAL A 99 12.94 -7.60 -6.89
N LEU A 100 14.11 -8.18 -6.58
CA LEU A 100 14.29 -9.62 -6.51
C LEU A 100 13.78 -10.16 -5.16
N PRO A 101 12.82 -11.11 -5.15
CA PRO A 101 12.27 -11.65 -3.91
C PRO A 101 13.33 -12.22 -2.96
N ASP A 102 14.34 -12.90 -3.50
CA ASP A 102 15.40 -13.50 -2.69
C ASP A 102 16.29 -12.45 -2.00
N ARG A 103 16.55 -11.32 -2.66
CA ARG A 103 17.28 -10.21 -2.06
C ARG A 103 16.45 -9.56 -0.95
N ALA A 104 15.19 -9.32 -1.23
CA ALA A 104 14.29 -8.68 -0.28
C ALA A 104 14.05 -9.55 0.98
N ARG A 105 14.00 -10.88 0.85
CA ARG A 105 13.97 -11.84 1.98
C ARG A 105 15.21 -11.80 2.86
N GLN A 106 16.37 -11.45 2.33
CA GLN A 106 17.62 -11.36 3.10
C GLN A 106 17.73 -10.06 3.90
N LEU A 107 17.03 -9.00 3.46
CA LEU A 107 17.13 -7.66 4.04
C LEU A 107 16.88 -7.63 5.57
N PRO A 108 15.83 -8.29 6.12
CA PRO A 108 15.59 -8.27 7.56
C PRO A 108 16.73 -8.82 8.41
N ALA A 109 17.35 -9.92 7.97
CA ALA A 109 18.45 -10.56 8.66
C ALA A 109 19.72 -9.71 8.57
N LEU A 110 20.05 -9.22 7.38
CA LEU A 110 21.25 -8.40 7.14
C LEU A 110 21.19 -7.05 7.86
N CYS A 111 20.01 -6.43 7.92
CA CYS A 111 19.81 -5.13 8.58
C CYS A 111 19.34 -5.22 10.04
N LYS A 112 19.23 -6.45 10.58
CA LYS A 112 18.82 -6.72 11.98
C LYS A 112 17.49 -6.04 12.35
N LEU A 113 16.49 -6.13 11.46
CA LEU A 113 15.22 -5.43 11.61
C LEU A 113 14.34 -6.01 12.74
N GLY A 114 14.53 -7.27 13.13
CA GLY A 114 13.71 -7.92 14.16
C GLY A 114 12.22 -8.10 13.76
N ILE A 115 11.87 -7.79 12.51
CA ILE A 115 10.58 -8.06 11.88
C ILE A 115 10.85 -8.73 10.53
N SER A 116 10.11 -9.78 10.22
CA SER A 116 10.12 -10.35 8.86
C SER A 116 9.34 -9.40 7.98
N ILE A 117 10.02 -8.61 7.13
CA ILE A 117 9.35 -7.92 6.02
C ILE A 117 9.20 -8.96 4.92
N PRO A 118 8.00 -9.47 4.66
CA PRO A 118 7.86 -10.50 3.67
C PRO A 118 7.71 -9.83 2.31
N VAL A 119 8.75 -9.95 1.51
CA VAL A 119 8.77 -9.43 0.15
C VAL A 119 8.93 -10.63 -0.76
N SER A 120 7.82 -11.35 -0.95
CA SER A 120 7.79 -12.47 -1.86
C SER A 120 6.36 -12.69 -2.34
N PRO A 121 6.15 -13.03 -3.63
CA PRO A 121 4.84 -13.27 -4.22
C PRO A 121 4.07 -14.46 -3.64
N HIS A 122 4.65 -15.18 -2.67
CA HIS A 122 3.98 -16.25 -1.93
C HIS A 122 3.81 -15.93 -0.45
N THR A 123 4.09 -14.69 -0.05
CA THR A 123 3.84 -14.34 1.33
C THR A 123 2.38 -14.02 1.52
N ASP A 124 1.76 -14.84 2.33
CA ASP A 124 0.46 -14.55 2.89
C ASP A 124 0.57 -13.40 3.91
N CYS A 125 0.37 -12.16 3.43
CA CYS A 125 0.39 -10.97 4.29
C CYS A 125 -0.65 -11.03 5.42
N ASP A 126 -1.68 -11.88 5.33
CA ASP A 126 -2.72 -11.99 6.36
C ASP A 126 -2.26 -12.78 7.59
N LYS A 127 -1.21 -13.59 7.44
CA LYS A 127 -0.61 -14.35 8.54
C LYS A 127 0.36 -13.53 9.39
N ILE A 128 0.55 -12.24 9.08
CA ILE A 128 1.41 -11.37 9.87
C ILE A 128 0.69 -10.91 11.14
N GLN A 129 1.36 -11.15 12.27
CA GLN A 129 0.99 -10.69 13.61
C GLN A 129 1.71 -9.40 13.96
#